data_AF-A0A657B106-F1
#
_entry.id   AF-A0A657B106-F1
#
_cell.length_a   1.000
_cell.length_b   1.000
_cell.length_c   1.000
_cell.angle_alpha   90.00
_cell.angle_beta   90.00
_cell.angle_gamma   90.00
#
_symmetry.space_group_name_H-M   'P 1'
#
loop_
_entity.id
_entity.type
_entity.pdbx_description
1 polymer ?
#
loop_
_entity_poly.entity_id
_entity_poly.type
_entity_poly.pdbx_seq_one_letter_code
_entity_poly.pdbx_strand_id
1 'polypeptide(L)'
;MKYIVVQNLSILVELDNVDGTWTFTPNLHENQSIIFTYDVADDSMNAAIYGIVGDHTLSSGIGDDLLVGGKGTDILTGGGGVDTFKFVTNDENTTVEFLPIRLLILK
;
A
#
# COMPACT_ATOMS: atom_id res chain seq x y z
N MET A 1 -9.49 16.54 -5.74
CA MET A 1 -9.66 15.08 -5.66
C MET A 1 -8.40 14.47 -6.28
N LYS A 2 -7.53 13.86 -5.48
CA LYS A 2 -6.29 13.24 -5.97
C LYS A 2 -6.64 11.80 -6.36
N TYR A 3 -6.39 11.42 -7.60
CA TYR A 3 -6.73 10.09 -8.12
C TYR A 3 -5.56 9.14 -7.83
N ILE A 4 -5.87 7.98 -7.25
CA ILE A 4 -4.92 6.88 -7.13
C ILE A 4 -4.74 6.28 -8.52
N VAL A 5 -3.51 6.27 -9.03
CA VAL A 5 -3.18 5.65 -10.31
C VAL A 5 -2.71 4.22 -10.02
N VAL A 6 -3.45 3.27 -10.58
CA VAL A 6 -3.14 1.84 -10.50
C VAL A 6 -2.33 1.46 -11.75
N GLN A 7 -1.15 0.87 -11.56
CA GLN A 7 -0.26 0.41 -12.61
C GLN A 7 -0.04 -1.10 -12.51
N ASN A 8 0.38 -1.75 -13.60
CA ASN A 8 0.73 -3.17 -13.64
C ASN A 8 -0.34 -4.13 -13.10
N LEU A 9 -1.62 -3.77 -13.23
CA LEU A 9 -2.73 -4.67 -12.85
C LEU A 9 -2.66 -5.94 -13.72
N SER A 10 -2.41 -7.07 -13.08
CA SER A 10 -2.32 -8.39 -13.71
C SER A 10 -3.33 -9.31 -13.06
N ILE A 11 -4.14 -9.97 -13.90
CA ILE A 11 -5.00 -11.08 -13.52
C ILE A 11 -4.36 -12.35 -14.08
N LEU A 12 -4.21 -13.39 -13.26
CA LEU A 12 -3.50 -14.61 -13.66
C LEU A 12 -4.25 -15.42 -14.75
N VAL A 13 -5.47 -15.01 -15.12
CA VAL A 13 -6.39 -15.87 -15.90
C VAL A 13 -6.94 -15.21 -17.17
N GLU A 14 -6.79 -13.91 -17.43
CA GLU A 14 -7.57 -13.29 -18.52
C GLU A 14 -6.98 -12.03 -19.19
N LEU A 15 -7.56 -11.79 -20.38
CA LEU A 15 -7.17 -10.87 -21.43
C LEU A 15 -7.15 -9.40 -20.97
N ASP A 16 -6.01 -8.75 -21.18
CA ASP A 16 -5.88 -7.29 -21.17
C ASP A 16 -6.58 -6.72 -22.43
N ASN A 17 -7.50 -5.78 -22.23
CA ASN A 17 -8.21 -5.13 -23.33
C ASN A 17 -7.35 -4.06 -24.04
N VAL A 18 -6.11 -3.83 -23.57
CA VAL A 18 -5.13 -2.87 -24.11
C VAL A 18 -5.59 -1.40 -24.00
N ASP A 19 -6.58 -1.13 -23.15
CA ASP A 19 -7.11 0.21 -22.84
C ASP A 19 -7.04 0.53 -21.34
N GLY A 20 -6.33 -0.30 -20.56
CA GLY A 20 -6.26 -0.19 -19.11
C GLY A 20 -7.46 -0.80 -18.39
N THR A 21 -8.24 -1.63 -19.08
CA THR A 21 -9.32 -2.42 -18.49
C THR A 21 -9.09 -3.93 -18.71
N TRP A 22 -9.62 -4.74 -17.78
CA TRP A 22 -9.55 -6.21 -17.84
C TRP A 22 -10.97 -6.77 -17.75
N THR A 23 -11.28 -7.76 -18.60
CA THR A 23 -12.61 -8.39 -18.64
C THR A 23 -12.55 -9.80 -18.10
N PHE A 24 -13.38 -10.09 -17.08
CA PHE A 24 -13.62 -11.45 -16.58
C PHE A 24 -14.99 -12.00 -16.91
N THR A 25 -15.00 -13.15 -17.59
CA THR A 25 -16.22 -13.89 -17.93
C THR A 25 -16.19 -15.25 -17.25
N PRO A 26 -16.81 -15.41 -16.07
CA PRO A 26 -16.84 -16.68 -15.38
C PRO A 26 -17.57 -17.74 -16.21
N ASN A 27 -17.08 -18.97 -16.19
CA ASN A 27 -17.88 -20.10 -16.65
C ASN A 27 -18.98 -20.43 -15.64
N LEU A 28 -20.06 -21.02 -16.15
CA LEU A 28 -21.15 -21.49 -15.32
C LEU A 28 -20.63 -22.56 -14.33
N HIS A 29 -20.76 -22.27 -13.02
CA HIS A 29 -20.29 -23.08 -11.88
C HIS A 29 -18.79 -22.97 -11.52
N GLU A 30 -18.07 -21.94 -11.95
CA GLU A 30 -16.71 -21.69 -11.45
C GLU A 30 -16.69 -21.12 -10.02
N ASN A 31 -15.93 -21.77 -9.13
CA ASN A 31 -15.67 -21.33 -7.75
C ASN A 31 -14.16 -21.01 -7.54
N GLN A 32 -13.46 -20.61 -8.60
CA GLN A 32 -12.04 -20.27 -8.50
C GLN A 32 -11.87 -18.88 -7.87
N SER A 33 -10.82 -18.72 -7.06
CA SER A 33 -10.44 -17.41 -6.53
C SER A 33 -9.80 -16.59 -7.64
N ILE A 34 -10.35 -15.41 -7.90
CA ILE A 34 -9.73 -14.45 -8.81
C ILE A 34 -8.76 -13.60 -8.00
N ILE A 35 -7.49 -13.63 -8.39
CA ILE A 35 -6.44 -12.83 -7.76
C ILE A 35 -6.04 -11.73 -8.73
N PHE A 36 -6.17 -10.49 -8.27
CA PHE A 36 -5.66 -9.30 -8.94
C PHE A 36 -4.38 -8.86 -8.23
N THR A 37 -3.31 -8.65 -8.97
CA THR A 37 -2.07 -8.02 -8.48
C THR A 37 -1.92 -6.67 -9.16
N TYR A 38 -1.71 -5.58 -8.43
CA TYR A 38 -1.48 -4.26 -8.99
C TYR A 38 -0.42 -3.50 -8.20
N ASP A 39 0.24 -2.57 -8.87
CA ASP A 39 1.08 -1.54 -8.26
C ASP A 39 0.28 -0.23 -8.14
N VAL A 40 0.54 0.57 -7.13
CA VAL A 40 -0.05 1.90 -6.97
C VAL A 40 1.08 2.91 -7.15
N ALA A 41 0.95 3.81 -8.12
CA ALA A 41 1.91 4.89 -8.32
C ALA A 41 1.18 6.16 -8.79
N ASP A 42 0.92 7.09 -7.89
CA ASP A 42 0.61 8.49 -8.24
C ASP A 42 1.89 9.35 -8.16
N ASP A 43 1.85 10.58 -8.69
CA ASP A 43 2.97 11.54 -8.66
C ASP A 43 3.38 11.78 -7.18
N SER A 44 4.38 11.03 -6.72
CA SER A 44 4.61 10.70 -5.32
C SER A 44 5.53 11.71 -4.65
N MET A 45 5.09 12.22 -3.49
CA MET A 45 5.96 12.94 -2.57
C MET A 45 6.55 11.92 -1.60
N ASN A 46 7.74 11.41 -1.90
CA ASN A 46 8.47 10.58 -0.95
C ASN A 46 8.79 11.42 0.30
N ALA A 47 8.46 10.87 1.46
CA ALA A 47 8.67 11.49 2.76
C ALA A 47 9.71 10.70 3.56
N ALA A 48 10.54 11.42 4.31
CA ALA A 48 11.40 10.83 5.33
C ALA A 48 10.94 11.34 6.71
N ILE A 49 10.29 10.48 7.49
CA ILE A 49 9.71 10.82 8.78
C ILE A 49 10.49 10.14 9.89
N TYR A 50 10.88 10.92 10.90
CA TYR A 50 11.67 10.47 12.03
C TYR A 50 10.96 10.82 13.35
N GLY A 51 10.60 9.81 14.13
CA GLY A 51 10.40 9.94 15.56
C GLY A 51 11.76 9.98 16.27
N ILE A 52 11.79 10.68 17.40
CA ILE A 52 13.01 10.94 18.16
C ILE A 52 13.06 10.06 19.41
N VAL A 53 12.89 10.63 20.60
CA VAL A 53 12.70 9.88 21.85
C VAL A 53 11.25 10.08 22.30
N GLY A 54 10.59 9.00 22.69
CA GLY A 54 9.20 8.96 23.10
C GLY A 54 8.38 8.05 22.18
N ASP A 55 7.11 7.89 22.52
CA ASP A 55 6.16 7.10 21.75
C ASP A 55 5.55 7.96 20.63
N HIS A 56 5.67 7.52 19.37
CA HIS A 56 5.17 8.28 18.22
C HIS A 56 4.08 7.54 17.44
N THR A 57 3.25 8.32 16.75
CA THR A 57 2.39 7.81 15.66
C THR A 57 2.78 8.56 14.39
N LEU A 58 3.42 7.86 13.46
CA LEU A 58 3.98 8.43 12.23
C LEU A 58 3.19 7.90 11.03
N SER A 59 2.77 8.79 10.13
CA SER A 59 2.11 8.41 8.87
C SER A 59 2.59 9.27 7.72
N SER A 60 2.98 8.65 6.60
CA SER A 60 3.62 9.31 5.46
C SER A 60 2.73 9.46 4.23
N GLY A 61 1.71 8.61 4.09
CA GLY A 61 0.60 8.85 3.18
C GLY A 61 0.73 8.09 1.86
N ILE A 62 1.19 8.74 0.81
CA ILE A 62 1.32 8.13 -0.52
C ILE A 62 2.70 8.45 -1.11
N GLY A 63 3.36 7.45 -1.67
CA GLY A 63 4.71 7.53 -2.18
C GLY A 63 5.60 6.44 -1.59
N ASP A 64 6.88 6.45 -1.98
CA ASP A 64 7.87 5.51 -1.42
C ASP A 64 8.54 6.19 -0.23
N ASP A 65 8.05 5.93 0.97
CA ASP A 65 8.44 6.68 2.16
C ASP A 65 9.48 5.95 3.03
N LEU A 66 10.25 6.72 3.80
CA LEU A 66 11.13 6.21 4.86
C LEU A 66 10.59 6.64 6.22
N LEU A 67 10.17 5.69 7.06
CA LEU A 67 9.70 5.96 8.41
C LEU A 67 10.66 5.36 9.44
N VAL A 68 11.07 6.17 10.42
CA VAL A 68 11.94 5.78 11.54
C VAL A 68 11.22 6.13 12.83
N GLY A 69 10.88 5.12 13.67
CA GLY A 69 10.15 5.35 14.93
C GLY A 69 10.99 6.06 15.99
N GLY A 70 12.26 5.70 16.10
CA GLY A 70 13.10 6.23 17.16
C GLY A 70 12.83 5.53 18.49
N LYS A 71 13.47 6.01 19.56
CA LYS A 71 13.39 5.33 20.86
C LYS A 71 11.99 5.49 21.46
N GLY A 72 11.22 4.42 21.53
CA GLY A 72 9.95 4.35 22.26
C GLY A 72 9.04 3.24 21.74
N THR A 73 7.77 3.30 22.10
CA THR A 73 6.70 2.49 21.52
C THR A 73 6.03 3.28 20.39
N ASP A 74 6.32 2.92 19.14
CA ASP A 74 5.84 3.68 17.98
C ASP A 74 4.78 2.93 17.17
N ILE A 75 3.94 3.69 16.48
CA ILE A 75 3.02 3.21 15.44
C ILE A 75 3.41 3.87 14.12
N LEU A 76 3.79 3.07 13.12
CA LEU A 76 4.24 3.56 11.81
C LEU A 76 3.27 3.12 10.71
N THR A 77 2.74 4.09 9.95
CA THR A 77 1.80 3.85 8.84
C THR A 77 2.31 4.46 7.54
N GLY A 78 2.90 3.63 6.68
CA GLY A 78 3.47 4.10 5.40
C GLY A 78 2.41 4.60 4.42
N GLY A 79 1.36 3.80 4.23
CA GLY A 79 0.22 4.15 3.38
C GLY A 79 0.32 3.49 2.01
N GLY A 80 0.18 4.22 0.92
CA GLY A 80 0.23 3.67 -0.44
C GLY A 80 1.58 3.91 -1.10
N GLY A 81 2.17 2.88 -1.72
CA GLY A 81 3.51 2.97 -2.31
C GLY A 81 4.44 1.91 -1.70
N VAL A 82 5.74 1.99 -1.99
CA VAL A 82 6.75 1.06 -1.48
C VAL A 82 7.54 1.70 -0.33
N ASP A 83 7.05 1.48 0.88
CA ASP A 83 7.61 2.09 2.10
C ASP A 83 8.76 1.29 2.72
N THR A 84 9.71 2.01 3.31
CA THR A 84 10.81 1.47 4.12
C THR A 84 10.66 1.88 5.57
N PHE A 85 10.51 0.90 6.47
CA PHE A 85 10.50 1.12 7.92
C PHE A 85 11.87 0.77 8.51
N LYS A 86 12.49 1.71 9.22
CA LYS A 86 13.79 1.52 9.85
C LYS A 86 13.68 1.64 11.36
N PHE A 87 14.19 0.62 12.04
CA PHE A 87 14.29 0.57 13.50
C PHE A 87 15.69 0.98 13.94
N VAL A 88 15.80 1.67 15.08
CA VAL A 88 17.08 2.10 15.65
C VAL A 88 17.38 1.37 16.97
N THR A 89 18.63 1.48 17.44
CA THR A 89 19.03 0.88 18.71
C THR A 89 18.24 1.48 19.88
N ASN A 90 17.64 0.62 20.70
CA ASN A 90 16.73 0.94 21.81
C ASN A 90 15.29 1.30 21.40
N ASP A 91 14.85 0.97 20.18
CA ASP A 91 13.40 0.88 19.92
C ASP A 91 12.79 -0.15 20.88
N GLU A 92 11.64 0.18 21.46
CA GLU A 92 10.94 -0.71 22.36
C GLU A 92 9.94 -1.54 21.56
N ASN A 93 8.65 -1.17 21.60
CA ASN A 93 7.59 -1.87 20.90
C ASN A 93 7.09 -1.03 19.70
N THR A 94 7.58 -1.31 18.50
CA THR A 94 7.06 -0.65 17.30
C THR A 94 6.03 -1.53 16.59
N THR A 95 4.84 -0.97 16.32
CA THR A 95 3.80 -1.55 15.48
C THR A 95 3.83 -0.92 14.10
N VAL A 96 3.94 -1.72 13.05
CA VAL A 96 3.86 -1.26 11.66
C VAL A 96 2.48 -1.59 11.11
N GLU A 97 1.76 -0.56 10.66
CA GLU A 97 0.42 -0.69 10.09
C GLU A 97 0.48 -0.43 8.57
N PHE A 98 -0.07 -1.38 7.82
CA PHE A 98 -0.31 -1.22 6.40
C PHE A 98 -1.77 -0.81 6.21
N LEU A 99 -2.03 0.29 5.52
CA LEU A 99 -3.42 0.67 5.21
C LEU A 99 -4.01 -0.38 4.26
N PRO A 100 -5.15 -1.02 4.61
CA PRO A 100 -5.83 -1.90 3.67
C PRO A 100 -6.34 -1.05 2.50
N ILE A 101 -5.82 -1.30 1.29
CA ILE A 101 -6.36 -0.66 0.09
C ILE A 101 -7.78 -1.19 -0.11
N ARG A 102 -8.78 -0.37 0.23
CA ARG A 102 -10.19 -0.71 0.03
C ARG A 102 -10.58 -0.42 -1.42
N LEU A 103 -10.73 -1.47 -2.21
CA LEU A 103 -11.41 -1.38 -3.50
C LEU A 103 -12.92 -1.42 -3.27
N LEU A 104 -13.60 -0.29 -3.46
CA LEU A 104 -15.06 -0.20 -3.46
C LEU A 104 -15.57 -0.41 -4.89
N ILE A 105 -16.13 -1.59 -5.17
CA ILE A 105 -16.89 -1.80 -6.42
C ILE A 105 -18.30 -1.26 -6.19
N LEU A 106 -18.62 -0.11 -6.81
CA LEU A 106 -19.98 0.41 -6.86
C LEU A 106 -20.78 -0.40 -7.88
N LYS A 107 -21.96 -0.87 -7.47
CA LYS A 107 -22.92 -1.56 -8.35
C LYS A 107 -23.56 -0.60 -9.34
#